data_AF-A0A2A9D0B7-F1
#
_entry.id   AF-A0A2A9D0B7-F1
#
_cell.length_a   1.000
_cell.length_b   1.000
_cell.length_c   1.000
_cell.angle_alpha   90.00
_cell.angle_beta   90.00
_cell.angle_gamma   90.00
#
_symmetry.space_group_name_H-M   'P 1'
#
loop_
_entity.id
_entity.type
_entity.pdbx_description
1 polymer ?
#
loop_
_entity_poly.entity_id
_entity_poly.type
_entity_poly.pdbx_seq_one_letter_code
_entity_poly.pdbx_strand_id
1 'polypeptide(L)'
;MEWRFCGMFNYRLQSAVPNDSELGWIDEGEARRRFHVPVRRVTLVPPVDEATGIVPFFITVTPGEDPSFTVSRQEAVAPGVGVVTSESWWKNVGGGRLFQDIAVVWEFGEYNPELPVAAHRAVREWHAYNNEDGTGRVEEHGLVAKTFTEARRTDVPVADLYLPVPAWGEWESLV
;
A
#
# COMPACT_ATOMS: atom_id res chain seq x y z
N MET A 1 0.55 16.56 -11.78
CA MET A 1 1.25 15.70 -10.80
C MET A 1 2.12 14.75 -11.60
N GLU A 2 3.43 14.67 -11.37
CA GLU A 2 4.31 13.79 -12.15
C GLU A 2 4.59 12.51 -11.35
N TRP A 3 3.99 11.41 -11.78
CA TRP A 3 4.19 10.10 -11.20
C TRP A 3 5.57 9.54 -11.56
N ARG A 4 6.19 8.85 -10.61
CA ARG A 4 7.44 8.11 -10.82
C ARG A 4 7.20 6.61 -10.68
N PHE A 5 8.04 5.82 -11.34
CA PHE A 5 7.85 4.37 -11.43
C PHE A 5 9.13 3.65 -11.02
N CYS A 6 9.01 2.60 -10.21
CA CYS A 6 10.12 1.72 -9.87
C CYS A 6 9.64 0.27 -9.76
N GLY A 7 10.57 -0.69 -9.71
CA GLY A 7 10.18 -2.08 -9.42
C GLY A 7 9.81 -2.30 -7.95
N MET A 8 10.46 -1.60 -7.01
CA MET A 8 10.12 -1.62 -5.59
C MET A 8 10.49 -0.31 -4.93
N PHE A 9 9.51 0.32 -4.28
CA PHE A 9 9.73 1.51 -3.47
C PHE A 9 10.15 1.11 -2.05
N ASN A 10 11.23 1.69 -1.56
CA ASN A 10 11.68 1.54 -0.17
C ASN A 10 11.22 2.76 0.63
N TYR A 11 10.13 2.61 1.36
CA TYR A 11 9.54 3.68 2.17
C TYR A 11 10.49 4.22 3.25
N ARG A 12 11.46 3.42 3.74
CA ARG A 12 12.43 3.94 4.72
C ARG A 12 13.48 4.84 4.10
N LEU A 13 13.81 4.59 2.84
CA LEU A 13 14.76 5.40 2.07
C LEU A 13 14.07 6.51 1.27
N GLN A 14 12.73 6.52 1.24
CA GLN A 14 11.92 7.39 0.38
C GLN A 14 12.39 7.36 -1.09
N SER A 15 12.82 6.18 -1.56
CA SER A 15 13.38 5.99 -2.89
C SER A 15 13.21 4.54 -3.38
N ALA A 16 13.42 4.31 -4.67
CA ALA A 16 13.53 2.96 -5.20
C ALA A 16 14.72 2.21 -4.58
N VAL A 17 14.67 0.87 -4.62
CA VAL A 17 15.79 0.03 -4.18
C VAL A 17 17.05 0.38 -4.98
N PRO A 18 18.16 0.77 -4.32
CA PRO A 18 19.37 1.18 -5.02
C PRO A 18 20.08 -0.01 -5.65
N ASN A 19 20.83 0.26 -6.73
CA ASN A 19 21.74 -0.68 -7.39
C ASN A 19 21.09 -1.97 -7.93
N ASP A 20 19.78 -1.96 -8.15
CA ASP A 20 19.04 -3.08 -8.73
C ASP A 20 18.31 -2.60 -10.00
N SER A 21 18.66 -3.16 -11.15
CA SER A 21 18.06 -2.78 -12.44
C SER A 21 16.61 -3.24 -12.61
N GLU A 22 16.18 -4.23 -11.81
CA GLU A 22 14.80 -4.73 -11.80
C GLU A 22 13.93 -3.99 -10.79
N LEU A 23 14.50 -3.62 -9.64
CA LEU A 23 13.77 -2.98 -8.54
C LEU A 23 13.92 -1.46 -8.48
N GLY A 24 14.89 -0.90 -9.20
CA GLY A 24 15.19 0.53 -9.26
C GLY A 24 14.16 1.36 -10.02
N TRP A 25 14.47 2.64 -10.20
CA TRP A 25 13.68 3.58 -10.99
C TRP A 25 13.64 3.17 -12.47
N ILE A 26 12.45 3.25 -13.07
CA ILE A 26 12.19 2.93 -14.48
C ILE A 26 11.43 4.08 -15.14
N ASP A 27 11.48 4.14 -16.47
CA ASP A 27 10.67 5.07 -17.25
C ASP A 27 9.21 4.60 -17.38
N GLU A 28 8.33 5.51 -17.81
CA GLU A 28 6.91 5.21 -17.99
C GLU A 28 6.66 4.13 -19.04
N GLY A 29 7.48 4.05 -20.08
CA GLY A 29 7.36 3.04 -21.14
C GLY A 29 7.60 1.64 -20.60
N GLU A 30 8.63 1.46 -19.78
CA GLU A 30 8.91 0.20 -19.09
C GLU A 30 7.84 -0.11 -18.03
N ALA A 31 7.36 0.90 -17.29
CA ALA A 31 6.26 0.71 -16.35
C ALA A 31 4.99 0.18 -17.04
N ARG A 32 4.62 0.76 -18.19
CA ARG A 32 3.48 0.30 -19.01
C ARG A 32 3.67 -1.12 -19.53
N ARG A 33 4.89 -1.47 -19.96
CA ARG A 33 5.21 -2.84 -20.37
C ARG A 33 5.03 -3.83 -19.21
N ARG A 34 5.59 -3.52 -18.03
CA ARG A 34 5.53 -4.39 -16.86
C ARG A 34 4.11 -4.57 -16.31
N PHE A 35 3.25 -3.59 -16.51
CA PHE A 35 1.87 -3.58 -16.03
C PHE A 35 1.05 -4.82 -16.43
N HIS A 36 1.39 -5.43 -17.56
CA HIS A 36 0.71 -6.61 -18.11
C HIS A 36 1.58 -7.87 -18.14
N VAL A 37 2.80 -7.81 -17.59
CA VAL A 37 3.73 -8.95 -17.60
C VAL A 37 3.75 -9.58 -16.20
N PRO A 38 3.25 -10.81 -16.04
CA PRO A 38 3.26 -11.50 -14.75
C PRO A 38 4.66 -11.53 -14.13
N VAL A 39 4.72 -11.51 -12.79
CA VAL A 39 5.95 -11.61 -11.96
C VAL A 39 6.86 -10.37 -12.04
N ARG A 40 6.69 -9.49 -13.03
CA ARG A 40 7.36 -8.18 -13.01
C ARG A 40 6.74 -7.33 -11.92
N ARG A 41 7.56 -6.51 -11.26
CA ARG A 41 7.07 -5.60 -10.23
C ARG A 41 7.04 -4.19 -10.80
N VAL A 42 5.99 -3.47 -10.45
CA VAL A 42 5.88 -2.03 -10.69
C VAL A 42 5.20 -1.39 -9.48
N THR A 43 5.81 -0.32 -9.00
CA THR A 43 5.31 0.55 -7.96
C THR A 43 5.14 1.94 -8.54
N LEU A 44 3.97 2.52 -8.31
CA LEU A 44 3.60 3.87 -8.68
C LEU A 44 3.84 4.77 -7.48
N VAL A 45 4.62 5.82 -7.68
CA VAL A 45 5.07 6.72 -6.62
C VAL A 45 4.64 8.14 -6.97
N PRO A 46 3.72 8.76 -6.20
CA PRO A 46 3.35 10.15 -6.39
C PRO A 46 4.50 11.07 -5.96
N PRO A 47 4.40 12.38 -6.21
CA PRO A 47 5.35 13.34 -5.68
C PRO A 47 5.48 13.29 -4.16
N VAL A 48 6.66 13.66 -3.68
CA VAL A 48 6.94 13.86 -2.26
C VAL A 48 6.10 15.04 -1.75
N ASP A 49 5.51 14.91 -0.57
CA ASP A 49 4.90 16.02 0.14
C ASP A 49 6.01 16.95 0.65
N GLU A 50 6.01 18.20 0.18
CA GLU A 50 7.04 19.19 0.51
C GLU A 50 7.09 19.55 1.99
N ALA A 51 5.95 19.47 2.70
CA ALA A 51 5.89 19.83 4.12
C ALA A 51 6.55 18.76 5.00
N THR A 52 6.39 17.50 4.62
CA THR A 52 6.85 16.35 5.42
C THR A 52 8.12 15.71 4.88
N GLY A 53 8.46 15.93 3.61
CA GLY A 53 9.62 15.34 2.94
C GLY A 53 9.46 13.84 2.65
N ILE A 54 8.24 13.29 2.72
CA ILE A 54 7.95 11.89 2.43
C ILE A 54 6.94 11.75 1.29
N VAL A 55 6.94 10.58 0.64
CA VAL A 55 5.87 10.17 -0.26
C VAL A 55 4.63 9.82 0.60
N PRO A 56 3.46 10.46 0.40
CA PRO A 56 2.29 10.26 1.27
C PRO A 56 1.66 8.87 1.12
N PHE A 57 1.81 8.23 -0.04
CA PHE A 57 1.38 6.85 -0.30
C PHE A 57 2.09 6.33 -1.55
N PHE A 58 2.15 5.01 -1.74
CA PHE A 58 2.61 4.41 -3.00
C PHE A 58 1.74 3.21 -3.35
N ILE A 59 1.72 2.83 -4.62
CA ILE A 59 0.84 1.78 -5.13
C ILE A 59 1.67 0.69 -5.75
N THR A 60 1.69 -0.49 -5.15
CA THR A 60 2.30 -1.68 -5.74
C THR A 60 1.27 -2.36 -6.62
N VAL A 61 1.62 -2.61 -7.88
CA VAL A 61 0.77 -3.31 -8.81
C VAL A 61 1.16 -4.79 -8.79
N THR A 62 0.17 -5.66 -8.76
CA THR A 62 0.29 -7.06 -9.11
C THR A 62 -0.11 -7.19 -10.58
N PRO A 63 0.86 -7.24 -11.52
CA PRO A 63 0.53 -7.19 -12.94
C PRO A 63 0.03 -8.53 -13.48
N GLY A 64 -0.72 -8.42 -14.57
CA GLY A 64 -1.37 -9.51 -15.26
C GLY A 64 -2.28 -8.98 -16.37
N GLU A 65 -3.13 -9.86 -16.92
CA GLU A 65 -4.19 -9.44 -17.83
C GLU A 65 -5.12 -8.42 -17.16
N ASP A 66 -5.48 -8.71 -15.90
CA ASP A 66 -6.29 -7.89 -15.01
C ASP A 66 -5.47 -7.48 -13.76
N PRO A 67 -4.77 -6.33 -13.79
CA PRO A 67 -3.90 -5.92 -12.70
C PRO A 67 -4.68 -5.66 -11.39
N SER A 68 -4.08 -6.08 -10.27
CA SER A 68 -4.54 -5.79 -8.91
C SER A 68 -3.59 -4.82 -8.23
N PHE A 69 -4.01 -4.18 -7.14
CA PHE A 69 -3.28 -3.05 -6.54
C PHE A 69 -3.18 -3.19 -5.03
N THR A 70 -2.02 -2.84 -4.48
CA THR A 70 -1.83 -2.62 -3.04
C THR A 70 -1.48 -1.15 -2.85
N VAL A 71 -2.36 -0.41 -2.19
CA VAL A 71 -2.14 1.00 -1.82
C VAL A 71 -1.54 1.01 -0.42
N SER A 72 -0.32 1.50 -0.27
CA SER A 72 0.36 1.64 1.03
C SER A 72 0.42 3.12 1.39
N ARG A 73 -0.35 3.54 2.40
CA ARG A 73 -0.35 4.93 2.89
C ARG A 73 0.72 5.12 3.96
N GLN A 74 1.34 6.29 3.95
CA GLN A 74 2.37 6.66 4.89
C GLN A 74 1.99 7.89 5.70
N GLU A 75 2.48 7.94 6.93
CA GLU A 75 2.45 9.15 7.76
C GLU A 75 3.86 9.54 8.16
N ALA A 76 4.07 10.85 8.28
CA ALA A 76 5.34 11.41 8.72
C ALA A 76 5.37 11.44 10.25
N VAL A 77 6.37 10.78 10.85
CA VAL A 77 6.62 10.85 12.30
C VAL A 77 7.68 11.90 12.64
N ALA A 78 8.47 12.29 11.64
CA ALA A 78 9.38 13.43 11.63
C ALA A 78 9.66 13.86 10.17
N PRO A 79 10.24 15.05 9.92
CA PRO A 79 10.61 15.45 8.57
C PRO A 79 11.54 14.43 7.89
N GLY A 80 11.13 13.94 6.72
CA GLY A 80 11.83 12.90 5.94
C GLY A 80 11.72 11.48 6.50
N VAL A 81 10.98 11.26 7.58
CA VAL A 81 10.81 9.95 8.24
C VAL A 81 9.35 9.52 8.13
N GLY A 82 9.08 8.64 7.18
CA GLY A 82 7.76 8.05 6.93
C GLY A 82 7.65 6.62 7.45
N VAL A 83 6.45 6.26 7.90
CA VAL A 83 6.06 4.88 8.19
C VAL A 83 4.81 4.52 7.43
N VAL A 84 4.71 3.28 6.95
CA VAL A 84 3.46 2.76 6.37
C VAL A 84 2.47 2.52 7.51
N THR A 85 1.35 3.23 7.51
CA THR A 85 0.31 3.14 8.55
C THR A 85 -0.89 2.33 8.11
N SER A 86 -1.08 2.16 6.79
CA SER A 86 -2.12 1.28 6.29
C SER A 86 -1.81 0.74 4.89
N GLU A 87 -2.37 -0.43 4.60
CA GLU A 87 -2.39 -1.05 3.29
C GLU A 87 -3.81 -1.43 2.89
N SER A 88 -4.15 -1.23 1.62
CA SER A 88 -5.42 -1.68 1.04
C SER A 88 -5.13 -2.50 -0.21
N TRP A 89 -5.58 -3.75 -0.20
CA TRP A 89 -5.40 -4.71 -1.29
C TRP A 89 -6.67 -4.76 -2.11
N TRP A 90 -6.57 -4.24 -3.32
CA TRP A 90 -7.61 -4.15 -4.32
C TRP A 90 -7.42 -5.24 -5.37
N LYS A 91 -8.15 -6.34 -5.24
CA LYS A 91 -8.14 -7.42 -6.23
C LYS A 91 -9.01 -7.03 -7.43
N ASN A 92 -8.56 -7.34 -8.63
CA ASN A 92 -9.38 -7.20 -9.82
C ASN A 92 -10.39 -8.35 -9.90
N VAL A 93 -11.67 -8.01 -10.05
CA VAL A 93 -12.78 -8.97 -10.13
C VAL A 93 -13.40 -9.03 -11.53
N GLY A 94 -12.72 -8.45 -12.53
CA GLY A 94 -13.18 -8.35 -13.90
C GLY A 94 -14.24 -7.25 -14.10
N GLY A 95 -14.58 -7.01 -15.37
CA GLY A 95 -15.59 -6.00 -15.74
C GLY A 95 -15.19 -4.56 -15.36
N GLY A 96 -13.89 -4.27 -15.25
CA GLY A 96 -13.39 -2.95 -14.91
C GLY A 96 -13.58 -2.57 -13.44
N ARG A 97 -13.70 -3.56 -12.52
CA ARG A 97 -13.90 -3.32 -11.09
C ARG A 97 -12.82 -3.97 -10.24
N LEU A 98 -12.54 -3.30 -9.13
CA LEU A 98 -11.68 -3.73 -8.05
C LEU A 98 -12.52 -3.97 -6.81
N PHE A 99 -12.11 -4.95 -5.99
CA PHE A 99 -12.67 -5.24 -4.69
C PHE A 99 -11.59 -5.14 -3.61
N GLN A 100 -11.87 -4.45 -2.49
CA GLN A 100 -10.95 -4.37 -1.36
C GLN A 100 -11.01 -5.67 -0.55
N ASP A 101 -10.15 -6.62 -0.92
CA ASP A 101 -10.10 -7.96 -0.31
C ASP A 101 -9.56 -7.91 1.12
N ILE A 102 -8.52 -7.10 1.32
CA ILE A 102 -7.82 -6.96 2.59
C ILE A 102 -7.51 -5.49 2.85
N ALA A 103 -7.69 -5.05 4.09
CA ALA A 103 -7.14 -3.79 4.58
C ALA A 103 -6.35 -4.06 5.86
N VAL A 104 -5.17 -3.46 5.97
CA VAL A 104 -4.31 -3.54 7.14
C VAL A 104 -4.06 -2.13 7.69
N VAL A 105 -4.09 -1.98 9.01
CA VAL A 105 -3.74 -0.73 9.70
C VAL A 105 -2.74 -1.05 10.80
N TRP A 106 -1.70 -0.23 10.92
CA TRP A 106 -0.67 -0.34 11.95
C TRP A 106 -0.75 0.83 12.92
N GLU A 107 -0.68 0.53 14.21
CA GLU A 107 -0.48 1.51 15.28
C GLU A 107 1.00 1.55 15.64
N PHE A 108 1.58 2.74 15.72
CA PHE A 108 2.95 2.95 16.15
C PHE A 108 2.98 3.62 17.54
N GLY A 109 3.99 3.27 18.34
CA GLY A 109 4.27 4.00 19.57
C GLY A 109 4.89 5.38 19.29
N GLU A 110 5.29 6.09 20.34
CA GLU A 110 5.98 7.38 20.17
C GLU A 110 7.31 7.22 19.41
N TYR A 111 7.61 8.15 18.51
CA TYR A 111 8.88 8.19 17.80
C TYR A 111 9.99 8.76 18.70
N ASN A 112 11.09 8.02 18.85
CA ASN A 112 12.27 8.48 19.57
C ASN A 112 13.41 8.78 18.57
N PRO A 113 13.80 10.06 18.38
CA PRO A 113 14.86 10.44 17.43
C PRO A 113 16.27 10.02 17.88
N GLU A 114 16.47 9.61 19.14
CA GLU A 114 17.76 9.12 19.64
C GLU A 114 18.04 7.66 19.21
N LEU A 115 17.01 6.95 18.73
CA LEU A 115 17.13 5.58 18.25
C LEU A 115 17.16 5.53 16.71
N PRO A 116 17.77 4.48 16.12
CA PRO A 116 17.66 4.26 14.68
C PRO A 116 16.20 4.18 14.23
N VAL A 117 15.86 4.70 13.05
CA VAL A 117 14.48 4.63 12.49
C VAL A 117 13.92 3.21 12.51
N ALA A 118 14.76 2.20 12.28
CA ALA A 118 14.37 0.79 12.34
C ALA A 118 13.86 0.31 13.72
N ALA A 119 14.15 1.05 14.80
CA ALA A 119 13.63 0.78 16.13
C ALA A 119 12.17 1.23 16.30
N HIS A 120 11.72 2.21 15.49
CA HIS A 120 10.34 2.64 15.45
C HIS A 120 9.52 1.64 14.61
N ARG A 121 8.72 0.85 15.31
CA ARG A 121 7.96 -0.28 14.76
C ARG A 121 6.54 -0.26 15.29
N ALA A 122 5.62 -0.87 14.55
CA ALA A 122 4.25 -1.00 14.97
C ALA A 122 4.15 -1.78 16.30
N VAL A 123 3.25 -1.33 17.16
CA VAL A 123 2.91 -1.96 18.44
C VAL A 123 1.66 -2.83 18.34
N ARG A 124 0.81 -2.54 17.36
CA ARG A 124 -0.41 -3.26 17.05
C ARG A 124 -0.68 -3.21 15.55
N GLU A 125 -1.33 -4.24 15.02
CA GLU A 125 -1.87 -4.24 13.66
C GLU A 125 -3.27 -4.85 13.62
N TRP A 126 -4.12 -4.32 12.74
CA TRP A 126 -5.44 -4.86 12.46
C TRP A 126 -5.54 -5.27 11.01
N HIS A 127 -6.09 -6.46 10.77
CA HIS A 127 -6.37 -6.96 9.44
C HIS A 127 -7.88 -7.10 9.26
N ALA A 128 -8.47 -6.38 8.32
CA ALA A 128 -9.82 -6.62 7.85
C ALA A 128 -9.76 -7.48 6.58
N TYR A 129 -10.39 -8.65 6.61
CA TYR A 129 -10.60 -9.51 5.45
C TYR A 129 -12.06 -9.40 5.07
N ASN A 130 -12.34 -8.99 3.84
CA ASN A 130 -13.69 -8.76 3.36
C ASN A 130 -14.10 -9.82 2.34
N ASN A 131 -15.37 -10.19 2.36
CA ASN A 131 -15.98 -11.03 1.34
C ASN A 131 -16.97 -10.20 0.50
N GLU A 132 -17.15 -10.59 -0.75
CA GLU A 132 -18.07 -9.91 -1.69
C GLU A 132 -19.55 -10.04 -1.31
N ASP A 133 -19.88 -10.94 -0.38
CA ASP A 133 -21.23 -11.10 0.18
C ASP A 133 -21.51 -10.18 1.38
N GLY A 134 -20.57 -9.32 1.76
CA GLY A 134 -20.69 -8.40 2.90
C GLY A 134 -20.35 -9.00 4.25
N THR A 135 -19.91 -10.26 4.27
CA THR A 135 -19.29 -10.86 5.45
C THR A 135 -17.79 -10.61 5.48
N GLY A 136 -17.14 -10.99 6.58
CA GLY A 136 -15.70 -10.91 6.71
C GLY A 136 -15.24 -11.19 8.13
N ARG A 137 -13.99 -10.82 8.42
CA ARG A 137 -13.44 -10.87 9.76
C ARG A 137 -12.43 -9.75 9.97
N VAL A 138 -12.26 -9.36 11.22
CA VAL A 138 -11.17 -8.50 11.66
C VAL A 138 -10.31 -9.28 12.65
N GLU A 139 -9.01 -9.25 12.41
CA GLU A 139 -8.00 -9.70 13.37
C GLU A 139 -7.35 -8.47 14.00
N GLU A 140 -7.10 -8.52 15.30
CA GLU A 140 -6.21 -7.62 16.02
C GLU A 140 -5.00 -8.42 16.51
N HIS A 141 -3.80 -7.92 16.22
CA HIS A 141 -2.54 -8.48 16.66
C HIS A 141 -1.80 -7.45 17.52
N GLY A 142 -1.62 -7.74 18.80
CA GLY A 142 -0.75 -6.95 19.67
C GLY A 142 0.69 -7.41 19.49
N LEU A 143 1.51 -6.65 18.76
CA LEU A 143 2.86 -7.08 18.35
C LEU A 143 3.86 -7.14 19.52
N VAL A 144 3.67 -6.28 20.53
CA VAL A 144 4.51 -6.27 21.74
C VAL A 144 4.04 -7.33 22.74
N ALA A 145 2.74 -7.36 23.02
CA ALA A 145 2.13 -8.30 23.98
C ALA A 145 1.98 -9.73 23.42
N LYS A 146 2.15 -9.90 22.10
CA LYS A 146 1.92 -11.13 21.34
C LYS A 146 0.51 -11.69 21.53
N THR A 147 -0.47 -10.80 21.53
CA THR A 147 -1.89 -11.13 21.67
C THR A 147 -2.56 -11.21 20.31
N PHE A 148 -3.59 -12.04 20.20
CA PHE A 148 -4.40 -12.20 19.01
C PHE A 148 -5.88 -12.20 19.38
N THR A 149 -6.69 -11.45 18.65
CA THR A 149 -8.15 -11.49 18.77
C THR A 149 -8.77 -11.47 17.38
N GLU A 150 -9.84 -12.22 17.19
CA GLU A 150 -10.58 -12.25 15.93
C GLU A 150 -12.06 -11.98 16.21
N ALA A 151 -12.67 -11.17 15.35
CA ALA A 151 -14.12 -10.97 15.33
C ALA A 151 -14.65 -11.15 13.90
N ARG A 152 -15.82 -11.80 13.78
CA ARG A 152 -16.55 -11.87 12.51
C ARG A 152 -17.26 -10.55 12.22
N ARG A 153 -17.37 -10.22 10.95
CA ARG A 153 -18.19 -9.11 10.44
C ARG A 153 -19.29 -9.68 9.55
N THR A 154 -20.52 -9.24 9.76
CA THR A 154 -21.68 -9.74 9.02
C THR A 154 -22.35 -8.70 8.13
N ASP A 155 -22.06 -7.41 8.37
CA ASP A 155 -22.79 -6.30 7.75
C ASP A 155 -21.81 -5.23 7.26
N VAL A 156 -20.83 -5.64 6.45
CA VAL A 156 -19.92 -4.68 5.79
C VAL A 156 -20.65 -4.02 4.62
N PRO A 157 -20.68 -2.68 4.52
CA PRO A 157 -21.26 -1.99 3.37
C PRO A 157 -20.49 -2.34 2.08
N VAL A 158 -20.97 -3.35 1.36
CA VAL A 158 -20.21 -3.94 0.23
C VAL A 158 -19.96 -2.93 -0.88
N ALA A 159 -20.89 -1.99 -1.09
CA ALA A 159 -20.73 -0.94 -2.09
C ALA A 159 -19.46 -0.11 -1.88
N ASP A 160 -19.04 0.09 -0.62
CA ASP A 160 -17.85 0.86 -0.26
C ASP A 160 -16.55 0.06 -0.48
N LEU A 161 -16.65 -1.25 -0.73
CA LEU A 161 -15.53 -2.14 -1.00
C LEU A 161 -15.22 -2.29 -2.49
N TYR A 162 -15.96 -1.61 -3.37
CA TYR A 162 -15.72 -1.65 -4.81
C TYR A 162 -15.26 -0.31 -5.35
N LEU A 163 -14.28 -0.35 -6.25
CA LEU A 163 -13.82 0.80 -7.03
C LEU A 163 -13.74 0.44 -8.52
N PRO A 164 -13.85 1.42 -9.43
CA PRO A 164 -13.48 1.19 -10.82
C PRO A 164 -11.96 0.95 -10.93
N VAL A 165 -11.54 0.17 -11.92
CA VAL A 165 -10.12 0.10 -12.29
C VAL A 165 -9.72 1.48 -12.84
N PRO A 166 -8.71 2.14 -12.26
CA PRO A 166 -8.29 3.48 -12.70
C PRO A 166 -7.68 3.43 -14.10
N ALA A 167 -7.89 4.50 -14.87
CA ALA A 167 -7.14 4.70 -16.10
C ALA A 167 -5.66 4.99 -15.79
N TRP A 168 -4.80 4.79 -16.79
CA TRP A 168 -3.38 5.08 -16.61
C TRP A 168 -3.14 6.55 -16.27
N GLY A 169 -2.55 6.80 -15.10
CA GLY A 169 -2.26 8.14 -14.60
C GLY A 169 -3.33 8.73 -13.68
N GLU A 170 -4.46 8.04 -13.47
CA GLU A 170 -5.54 8.43 -12.56
C GLU A 170 -5.49 7.64 -11.25
N TRP A 171 -4.29 7.41 -10.73
CA TRP A 171 -4.07 6.47 -9.62
C TRP A 171 -4.53 6.99 -8.26
N GLU A 172 -4.71 8.31 -8.13
CA GLU A 172 -5.24 8.97 -6.94
C GLU A 172 -6.64 8.47 -6.58
N SER A 173 -7.40 7.91 -7.53
CA SER A 173 -8.73 7.35 -7.25
C SER A 173 -8.72 6.07 -6.40
N LEU A 174 -7.55 5.46 -6.18
CA LEU A 174 -7.38 4.29 -5.32
C LEU A 174 -7.13 4.65 -3.85
N VAL A 175 -6.91 5.94 -3.56
CA VAL A 175 -6.42 6.45 -2.27
C VAL A 175 -7.55 7.10 -1.49
#